data_AF-A0A955S3D7-F1
#
_entry.id   AF-A0A955S3D7-F1
#
_cell.length_a   1.000
_cell.length_b   1.000
_cell.length_c   1.000
_cell.angle_alpha   90.00
_cell.angle_beta   90.00
_cell.angle_gamma   90.00
#
_symmetry.space_group_name_H-M   'P 1'
#
loop_
_entity.id
_entity.type
_entity.pdbx_description
1 polymer ?
#
loop_
_entity_poly.entity_id
_entity_poly.type
_entity_poly.pdbx_seq_one_letter_code
_entity_poly.pdbx_strand_id
1 'polypeptide(L)'
;MKIKRFAWGLLLLVLHAAWFLLLARFPDFSLFIVFVPLAAVFNLTRHARVRNTYISIFVIFWLALFQYESVRGFLLNDRWKLNAPKTRFLFPPAGWIMFYTVEPEAGYFEVIGVKGRQTHVIDPHHIFRVRTIGYDNIHRGILGTAYNPNNPYVAADFCRYLNHRFPEFDEFLFMGYFYPNIIEKPFDRRQRIIYRCDEKHVRF
;
A
#
# COMPACT_ATOMS: atom_id res chain seq x y z
N MET A 1 -46.47 -0.73 -7.03
CA MET A 1 -45.10 -0.53 -6.50
C MET A 1 -44.12 -1.71 -6.73
N LYS A 2 -44.59 -2.96 -6.92
CA LYS A 2 -43.72 -4.15 -7.17
C LYS A 2 -43.10 -4.20 -8.59
N ILE A 3 -43.80 -3.71 -9.61
CA ILE A 3 -43.36 -3.75 -11.02
C ILE A 3 -42.10 -2.91 -11.26
N LYS A 4 -41.99 -1.73 -10.62
CA LYS A 4 -40.79 -0.89 -10.73
C LYS A 4 -39.53 -1.60 -10.20
N ARG A 5 -39.61 -2.30 -9.06
CA ARG A 5 -38.46 -3.03 -8.49
C ARG A 5 -38.02 -4.20 -9.36
N PHE A 6 -38.98 -4.89 -9.99
CA PHE A 6 -38.67 -5.99 -10.91
C PHE A 6 -38.03 -5.49 -12.20
N ALA A 7 -38.54 -4.40 -12.78
CA ALA A 7 -37.96 -3.77 -13.96
C ALA A 7 -36.52 -3.28 -13.72
N TRP A 8 -36.25 -2.69 -12.54
CA TRP A 8 -34.89 -2.31 -12.13
C TRP A 8 -33.97 -3.52 -11.96
N GLY A 9 -34.46 -4.61 -11.37
CA GLY A 9 -33.69 -5.85 -11.23
C GLY A 9 -33.32 -6.46 -12.59
N LEU A 10 -34.26 -6.49 -13.53
CA LEU A 10 -34.04 -6.99 -14.89
C LEU A 10 -33.05 -6.11 -15.65
N LEU A 11 -33.17 -4.79 -15.52
CA LEU A 11 -32.24 -3.83 -16.13
C LEU A 11 -30.81 -4.02 -15.63
N LEU A 12 -30.63 -4.21 -14.31
CA LEU A 12 -29.31 -4.48 -13.72
C LEU A 12 -28.72 -5.80 -14.22
N LEU A 13 -29.55 -6.83 -14.37
CA LEU A 13 -29.15 -8.14 -14.91
C LEU A 13 -28.72 -8.04 -16.38
N VAL A 14 -29.47 -7.32 -17.20
CA VAL A 14 -29.14 -7.07 -18.62
C VAL A 14 -27.87 -6.25 -18.73
N LEU A 15 -27.69 -5.22 -17.90
CA LEU A 15 -26.47 -4.43 -17.85
C LEU A 15 -25.27 -5.28 -17.42
N HIS A 16 -25.42 -6.16 -16.42
CA HIS A 16 -24.36 -7.10 -16.02
C HIS A 16 -24.03 -8.12 -17.13
N ALA A 17 -25.04 -8.65 -17.82
CA ALA A 17 -24.82 -9.61 -18.92
C ALA A 17 -24.13 -8.95 -20.12
N ALA A 18 -24.58 -7.75 -20.53
CA ALA A 18 -23.94 -6.96 -21.58
C ALA A 18 -22.50 -6.57 -21.19
N TRP A 19 -22.27 -6.29 -19.90
CA TRP A 19 -20.96 -6.02 -19.32
C TRP A 19 -20.02 -7.23 -19.40
N PHE A 20 -20.49 -8.42 -19.00
CA PHE A 20 -19.72 -9.67 -19.14
C PHE A 20 -19.38 -9.99 -20.59
N LEU A 21 -20.31 -9.75 -21.52
CA LEU A 21 -20.07 -9.93 -22.95
C LEU A 21 -19.04 -8.95 -23.51
N LEU A 22 -19.02 -7.71 -23.02
CA LEU A 22 -17.99 -6.71 -23.35
C LEU A 22 -16.60 -7.11 -22.84
N LEU A 23 -16.51 -7.64 -21.60
CA LEU A 23 -15.25 -8.16 -21.04
C LEU A 23 -14.72 -9.37 -21.82
N ALA A 24 -15.61 -10.26 -22.26
CA ALA A 24 -15.23 -11.42 -23.07
C ALA A 24 -14.75 -11.03 -24.49
N ARG A 25 -15.31 -9.95 -25.06
CA ARG A 25 -15.01 -9.49 -26.42
C ARG A 25 -13.74 -8.63 -26.51
N PHE A 26 -13.37 -7.94 -25.43
CA PHE A 26 -12.18 -7.10 -25.38
C PHE A 26 -11.29 -7.46 -24.18
N PRO A 27 -10.44 -8.51 -24.29
CA PRO A 27 -9.56 -8.95 -23.21
C PRO A 27 -8.44 -7.94 -22.86
N ASP A 28 -8.30 -6.88 -23.66
CA ASP A 28 -7.45 -5.72 -23.38
C ASP A 28 -8.11 -4.74 -22.38
N PHE A 29 -9.42 -4.86 -22.12
CA PHE A 29 -10.10 -4.06 -21.10
C PHE A 29 -9.71 -4.57 -19.72
N SER A 30 -9.09 -3.71 -18.93
CA SER A 30 -8.72 -4.03 -17.56
C SER A 30 -9.97 -4.37 -16.74
N LEU A 31 -9.92 -5.49 -16.00
CA LEU A 31 -10.89 -5.84 -14.95
C LEU A 31 -11.14 -4.70 -13.95
N PHE A 32 -10.26 -3.70 -13.89
CA PHE A 32 -10.43 -2.45 -13.16
C PHE A 32 -11.78 -1.76 -13.42
N ILE A 33 -12.25 -1.73 -14.66
CA ILE A 33 -13.52 -1.07 -15.00
C ILE A 33 -14.71 -1.88 -14.43
N VAL A 34 -14.53 -3.16 -14.10
CA VAL A 34 -15.54 -3.97 -13.40
C VAL A 34 -15.67 -3.56 -11.93
N PHE A 35 -14.58 -3.12 -11.32
CA PHE A 35 -14.53 -2.79 -9.89
C PHE A 35 -14.77 -1.30 -9.59
N VAL A 36 -14.53 -0.38 -10.54
CA VAL A 36 -14.83 1.06 -10.37
C VAL A 36 -16.32 1.34 -10.09
N PRO A 37 -17.29 0.71 -10.77
CA PRO A 37 -18.71 0.85 -10.46
C PRO A 37 -19.05 0.30 -9.06
N LEU A 38 -18.43 -0.80 -8.65
CA LEU A 38 -18.56 -1.36 -7.30
C LEU A 38 -17.99 -0.41 -6.24
N ALA A 39 -16.84 0.24 -6.52
CA ALA A 39 -16.23 1.25 -5.68
C ALA A 39 -17.10 2.50 -5.49
N ALA A 40 -17.72 2.97 -6.56
CA ALA A 40 -18.70 4.05 -6.47
C ALA A 40 -19.94 3.65 -5.65
N VAL A 41 -20.42 2.40 -5.78
CA VAL A 41 -21.52 1.86 -4.98
C VAL A 41 -21.14 1.71 -3.49
N PHE A 42 -19.87 1.39 -3.16
CA PHE A 42 -19.38 1.36 -1.77
C PHE A 42 -19.53 2.70 -1.06
N ASN A 43 -19.22 3.80 -1.76
CA ASN A 43 -19.31 5.15 -1.22
C ASN A 43 -20.74 5.71 -1.18
N LEU A 44 -21.64 5.22 -2.05
CA LEU A 44 -23.03 5.69 -2.14
C LEU A 44 -24.01 4.93 -1.22
N THR A 45 -23.64 3.75 -0.71
CA THR A 45 -24.54 2.94 0.13
C THR A 45 -24.47 3.33 1.61
N ARG A 46 -25.50 4.05 2.10
CA ARG A 46 -25.64 4.38 3.54
C ARG A 46 -25.93 3.17 4.45
N HIS A 47 -26.19 2.00 3.88
CA HIS A 47 -26.51 0.78 4.64
C HIS A 47 -25.26 -0.09 4.87
N ALA A 48 -24.74 -0.06 6.11
CA ALA A 48 -23.51 -0.75 6.50
C ALA A 48 -23.49 -2.26 6.15
N ARG A 49 -24.62 -2.96 6.28
CA ARG A 49 -24.70 -4.41 6.00
C ARG A 49 -24.46 -4.70 4.51
N VAL A 50 -25.04 -3.92 3.60
CA VAL A 50 -24.88 -4.08 2.15
C VAL A 50 -23.44 -3.75 1.74
N ARG A 51 -22.92 -2.63 2.22
CA ARG A 51 -21.53 -2.21 2.01
C ARG A 51 -20.55 -3.31 2.44
N ASN A 52 -20.69 -3.83 3.66
CA ASN A 52 -19.80 -4.84 4.19
C ASN A 52 -19.86 -6.15 3.38
N THR A 53 -21.04 -6.60 2.95
CA THR A 53 -21.16 -7.79 2.10
C THR A 53 -20.42 -7.64 0.78
N TYR A 54 -20.57 -6.50 0.09
CA TYR A 54 -19.85 -6.28 -1.16
C TYR A 54 -18.33 -6.14 -0.94
N ILE A 55 -17.89 -5.51 0.17
CA ILE A 55 -16.47 -5.45 0.55
C ILE A 55 -15.94 -6.87 0.75
N SER A 56 -16.64 -7.73 1.49
CA SER A 56 -16.24 -9.12 1.70
C SER A 56 -16.14 -9.89 0.39
N ILE A 57 -17.11 -9.73 -0.51
CA ILE A 57 -17.06 -10.34 -1.85
C ILE A 57 -15.83 -9.86 -2.61
N PHE A 58 -15.60 -8.53 -2.65
CA PHE A 58 -14.41 -7.96 -3.28
C PHE A 58 -13.11 -8.55 -2.71
N VAL A 59 -12.98 -8.60 -1.38
CA VAL A 59 -11.78 -9.12 -0.70
C VAL A 59 -11.54 -10.60 -1.03
N ILE A 60 -12.59 -11.42 -1.03
CA ILE A 60 -12.47 -12.85 -1.38
C ILE A 60 -11.99 -13.01 -2.83
N PHE A 61 -12.61 -12.31 -3.77
CA PHE A 61 -12.19 -12.35 -5.18
C PHE A 61 -10.76 -11.84 -5.37
N TRP A 62 -10.40 -10.76 -4.68
CA TRP A 62 -9.06 -10.19 -4.69
C TRP A 62 -8.01 -11.20 -4.18
N LEU A 63 -8.26 -11.83 -3.03
CA LEU A 63 -7.35 -12.81 -2.44
C LEU A 63 -7.18 -14.04 -3.34
N ALA A 64 -8.26 -14.54 -3.94
CA ALA A 64 -8.19 -15.66 -4.88
C ALA A 64 -7.32 -15.34 -6.10
N LEU A 65 -7.47 -14.12 -6.65
CA LEU A 65 -6.72 -13.67 -7.82
C LEU A 65 -5.25 -13.39 -7.49
N PHE A 66 -4.98 -12.81 -6.31
CA PHE A 66 -3.62 -12.63 -5.79
C PHE A 66 -2.90 -13.97 -5.57
N GLN A 67 -3.59 -14.93 -4.97
CA GLN A 67 -3.08 -16.29 -4.74
C GLN A 67 -2.78 -16.97 -6.08
N TYR A 68 -3.66 -16.84 -7.07
CA TYR A 68 -3.44 -17.35 -8.42
C TYR A 68 -2.17 -16.76 -9.04
N GLU A 69 -2.00 -15.43 -9.05
CA GLU A 69 -0.81 -14.80 -9.62
C GLU A 69 0.47 -15.16 -8.87
N SER A 70 0.40 -15.32 -7.54
CA SER A 70 1.53 -15.75 -6.73
C SER A 70 1.95 -17.18 -7.04
N VAL A 71 1.00 -18.12 -7.09
CA VAL A 71 1.26 -19.51 -7.49
C VAL A 71 1.75 -19.57 -8.93
N ARG A 72 1.15 -18.79 -9.84
CA ARG A 72 1.54 -18.71 -11.24
C ARG A 72 2.99 -18.24 -11.41
N GLY A 73 3.35 -17.14 -10.76
CA GLY A 73 4.70 -16.58 -10.81
C GLY A 73 5.73 -17.52 -10.18
N PHE A 74 5.57 -17.83 -8.89
CA PHE A 74 6.60 -18.48 -8.10
C PHE A 74 6.66 -20.01 -8.22
N LEU A 75 5.53 -20.66 -8.52
CA LEU A 75 5.46 -22.13 -8.61
C LEU A 75 5.32 -22.60 -10.05
N LEU A 76 4.28 -22.16 -10.76
CA LEU A 76 3.97 -22.71 -12.09
C LEU A 76 5.01 -22.28 -13.13
N ASN A 77 5.27 -20.98 -13.26
CA ASN A 77 6.21 -20.46 -14.26
C ASN A 77 7.67 -20.69 -13.84
N ASP A 78 8.02 -20.39 -12.59
CA ASP A 78 9.42 -20.46 -12.15
C ASP A 78 9.89 -21.89 -11.88
N ARG A 79 9.12 -22.68 -11.10
CA ARG A 79 9.52 -24.01 -10.62
C ARG A 79 9.10 -25.14 -11.54
N TRP A 80 7.92 -25.06 -12.16
CA TRP A 80 7.38 -26.12 -13.02
C TRP A 80 7.39 -25.78 -14.52
N LYS A 81 7.86 -24.59 -14.91
CA LYS A 81 7.94 -24.13 -16.32
C LYS A 81 6.63 -24.28 -17.09
N LEU A 82 5.50 -24.25 -16.39
CA LEU A 82 4.16 -24.32 -16.96
C LEU A 82 3.69 -22.92 -17.28
N ASN A 83 3.43 -22.65 -18.56
CA ASN A 83 2.94 -21.35 -19.03
C ASN A 83 1.45 -21.16 -18.71
N ALA A 84 1.16 -20.78 -17.47
CA ALA A 84 -0.20 -20.43 -17.08
C ALA A 84 -0.55 -18.98 -17.49
N PRO A 85 -1.80 -18.73 -17.95
CA PRO A 85 -2.20 -17.45 -18.50
C PRO A 85 -2.09 -16.34 -17.46
N LYS A 86 -1.42 -15.24 -17.82
CA LYS A 86 -1.33 -14.06 -16.95
C LYS A 86 -2.68 -13.36 -16.90
N THR A 87 -3.20 -13.13 -15.71
CA THR A 87 -4.32 -12.18 -15.57
C THR A 87 -3.79 -10.78 -15.84
N ARG A 88 -4.41 -10.08 -16.79
CA ARG A 88 -4.14 -8.66 -17.08
C ARG A 88 -4.87 -7.76 -16.09
N PHE A 89 -4.82 -8.14 -14.82
CA PHE A 89 -5.23 -7.25 -13.76
C PHE A 89 -4.25 -6.07 -13.79
N LEU A 90 -4.76 -4.85 -14.03
CA LEU A 90 -4.17 -3.75 -13.31
C LEU A 90 -4.45 -4.16 -11.87
N PHE A 91 -3.48 -4.73 -11.17
CA PHE A 91 -3.46 -4.53 -9.74
C PHE A 91 -3.65 -3.02 -9.60
N PRO A 92 -4.74 -2.44 -9.05
CA PRO A 92 -4.54 -1.31 -8.20
C PRO A 92 -3.70 -1.92 -7.09
N PRO A 93 -2.40 -1.68 -7.02
CA PRO A 93 -1.66 -2.20 -5.88
C PRO A 93 -2.07 -1.36 -4.65
N ALA A 94 -2.81 -0.29 -4.92
CA ALA A 94 -3.68 0.52 -4.10
C ALA A 94 -5.13 -0.01 -3.93
N GLY A 95 -5.44 -1.28 -4.23
CA GLY A 95 -6.81 -1.80 -4.13
C GLY A 95 -7.36 -1.71 -2.71
N TRP A 96 -6.44 -1.76 -1.74
CA TRP A 96 -6.68 -1.60 -0.31
C TRP A 96 -6.86 -0.11 0.06
N ILE A 97 -6.18 0.80 -0.66
CA ILE A 97 -6.29 2.26 -0.49
C ILE A 97 -7.68 2.77 -0.84
N MET A 98 -8.42 2.08 -1.71
CA MET A 98 -9.82 2.41 -1.99
C MET A 98 -10.76 2.18 -0.80
N PHE A 99 -10.33 1.40 0.20
CA PHE A 99 -11.10 1.13 1.43
C PHE A 99 -10.54 1.85 2.66
N TYR A 100 -9.35 2.44 2.57
CA TYR A 100 -8.84 3.27 3.64
C TYR A 100 -9.57 4.61 3.60
N THR A 101 -10.19 4.97 4.72
CA THR A 101 -10.52 6.37 4.97
C THR A 101 -9.19 7.11 4.93
N VAL A 102 -9.01 7.97 3.93
CA VAL A 102 -7.85 8.86 3.90
C VAL A 102 -8.06 9.86 5.03
N GLU A 103 -7.39 9.61 6.16
CA GLU A 103 -7.36 10.57 7.25
C GLU A 103 -6.70 11.87 6.74
N PRO A 104 -7.21 13.05 7.13
CA PRO A 104 -6.61 14.32 6.71
C PRO A 104 -5.15 14.42 7.14
N GLU A 105 -4.81 13.82 8.28
CA GLU A 105 -3.46 13.77 8.81
C GLU A 105 -2.68 12.62 8.17
N ALA A 106 -1.47 12.91 7.69
CA ALA A 106 -0.60 11.89 7.13
C ALA A 106 0.85 12.16 7.51
N GLY A 107 1.68 11.12 7.50
CA GLY A 107 3.11 11.28 7.72
C GLY A 107 3.92 10.08 7.27
N TYR A 108 5.22 10.29 7.15
CA TYR A 108 6.19 9.25 6.83
C TYR A 108 7.53 9.57 7.48
N PHE A 109 8.41 8.57 7.54
CA PHE A 109 9.75 8.70 8.08
C PHE A 109 10.81 8.48 7.02
N GLU A 110 11.95 9.13 7.19
CA GLU A 110 13.17 8.94 6.40
C GLU A 110 14.37 8.78 7.32
N VAL A 111 15.36 8.03 6.84
CA VAL A 111 16.68 7.95 7.49
C VAL A 111 17.67 8.70 6.61
N ILE A 112 18.37 9.67 7.20
CA ILE A 112 19.41 10.43 6.51
C ILE A 112 20.75 10.04 7.12
N GLY A 113 21.65 9.48 6.30
CA GLY A 113 23.05 9.32 6.65
C GLY A 113 23.81 10.61 6.40
N VAL A 114 24.69 11.00 7.32
CA VAL A 114 25.53 12.19 7.17
C VAL A 114 26.99 11.76 7.13
N LYS A 115 27.74 12.32 6.18
CA LYS A 115 29.17 12.10 6.04
C LYS A 115 29.86 13.45 5.90
N GLY A 116 30.59 13.86 6.94
CA GLY A 116 31.14 15.21 7.08
C GLY A 116 30.07 16.28 6.99
N ARG A 117 29.93 16.94 5.82
CA ARG A 117 28.91 17.97 5.55
C ARG A 117 27.85 17.53 4.54
N GLN A 118 27.94 16.31 4.01
CA GLN A 118 27.01 15.81 3.02
C GLN A 118 25.95 14.94 3.67
N THR A 119 24.70 15.11 3.24
CA THR A 119 23.54 14.35 3.71
C THR A 119 23.00 13.48 2.60
N HIS A 120 22.72 12.22 2.89
CA HIS A 120 22.18 11.24 1.94
C HIS A 120 20.95 10.57 2.53
N VAL A 121 19.81 10.68 1.83
CA VAL A 121 18.61 9.90 2.18
C VAL A 121 18.89 8.44 1.87
N ILE A 122 18.74 7.58 2.87
CA ILE A 122 18.96 6.14 2.75
C ILE A 122 17.64 5.50 2.37
N ASP A 123 17.63 4.80 1.24
CA ASP A 123 16.46 4.05 0.77
C ASP A 123 16.09 2.94 1.79
N PRO A 124 14.83 2.88 2.26
CA PRO A 124 14.36 1.83 3.17
C PRO A 124 14.68 0.40 2.72
N HIS A 125 14.74 0.12 1.42
CA HIS A 125 15.09 -1.21 0.90
C HIS A 125 16.53 -1.59 1.24
N HIS A 126 17.44 -0.60 1.25
CA HIS A 126 18.83 -0.82 1.61
C HIS A 126 18.99 -1.05 3.12
N ILE A 127 18.11 -0.42 3.92
CA ILE A 127 18.03 -0.59 5.36
C ILE A 127 17.56 -2.02 5.66
N PHE A 128 16.39 -2.44 5.18
CA PHE A 128 15.78 -3.72 5.60
C PHE A 128 16.16 -4.95 4.76
N ARG A 129 16.95 -4.79 3.69
CA ARG A 129 17.36 -5.88 2.76
C ARG A 129 16.20 -6.69 2.17
N VAL A 130 15.00 -6.10 2.10
CA VAL A 130 13.85 -6.72 1.44
C VAL A 130 13.98 -6.51 -0.07
N ARG A 131 13.82 -7.60 -0.84
CA ARG A 131 13.73 -7.49 -2.31
C ARG A 131 12.53 -6.61 -2.66
N THR A 132 12.67 -5.77 -3.67
CA THR A 132 11.59 -4.95 -4.24
C THR A 132 10.50 -5.87 -4.81
N ILE A 133 9.53 -6.24 -3.98
CA ILE A 133 8.32 -6.95 -4.39
C ILE A 133 7.14 -6.03 -4.09
N GLY A 134 6.94 -5.03 -4.94
CA GLY A 134 5.81 -4.11 -4.87
C GLY A 134 5.92 -2.98 -3.83
N TYR A 135 5.46 -1.81 -4.26
CA TYR A 135 5.07 -0.58 -3.54
C TYR A 135 5.97 -0.08 -2.40
N ASP A 136 6.70 0.99 -2.72
CA ASP A 136 7.57 1.80 -1.84
C ASP A 136 6.88 2.27 -0.53
N ASN A 137 5.56 2.46 -0.55
CA ASN A 137 4.80 2.97 0.59
C ASN A 137 4.76 2.03 1.80
N ILE A 138 4.81 0.70 1.61
CA ILE A 138 4.78 -0.26 2.73
C ILE A 138 6.13 -0.24 3.48
N HIS A 139 7.23 -0.07 2.76
CA HIS A 139 8.57 -0.03 3.32
C HIS A 139 8.87 1.31 4.03
N ARG A 140 8.30 2.42 3.56
CA ARG A 140 8.33 3.69 4.31
C ARG A 140 7.46 3.62 5.58
N GLY A 141 6.36 2.87 5.53
CA GLY A 141 5.53 2.58 6.71
C GLY A 141 6.25 1.76 7.78
N ILE A 142 7.14 0.84 7.39
CA ILE A 142 7.88 0.02 8.36
C ILE A 142 8.90 0.82 9.17
N LEU A 143 9.41 1.94 8.65
CA LEU A 143 10.21 2.88 9.44
C LEU A 143 9.40 3.46 10.61
N GLY A 144 8.07 3.54 10.48
CA GLY A 144 7.19 3.88 11.59
C GLY A 144 7.30 2.93 12.78
N THR A 145 7.75 1.68 12.59
CA THR A 145 8.00 0.75 13.71
C THR A 145 9.28 1.08 14.48
N ALA A 146 10.27 1.69 13.82
CA ALA A 146 11.46 2.25 14.46
C ALA A 146 11.17 3.58 15.19
N TYR A 147 9.97 4.14 14.98
CA TYR A 147 9.43 5.22 15.78
C TYR A 147 8.53 4.66 16.88
N ASN A 148 9.04 4.55 18.10
CA ASN A 148 8.22 4.26 19.27
C ASN A 148 8.40 5.35 20.32
N PRO A 149 7.45 6.31 20.45
CA PRO A 149 7.56 7.39 21.43
C PRO A 149 7.54 6.88 22.89
N ASN A 150 7.05 5.65 23.12
CA ASN A 150 6.91 5.06 24.44
C ASN A 150 8.02 4.05 24.78
N ASN A 151 8.95 3.77 23.85
CA ASN A 151 10.04 2.83 24.08
C ASN A 151 11.37 3.35 23.49
N PRO A 152 12.21 4.00 24.31
CA PRO A 152 13.48 4.57 23.85
C PRO A 152 14.52 3.50 23.43
N TYR A 153 14.39 2.25 23.89
CA TYR A 153 15.31 1.17 23.51
C TYR A 153 15.21 0.81 22.04
N VAL A 154 14.04 0.99 21.43
CA VAL A 154 13.83 0.77 19.98
C VAL A 154 14.71 1.71 19.16
N ALA A 155 14.86 2.96 19.59
CA ALA A 155 15.74 3.93 18.92
C ALA A 155 17.22 3.52 19.05
N ALA A 156 17.65 3.07 20.23
CA ALA A 156 19.02 2.65 20.47
C ALA A 156 19.42 1.41 19.64
N ASP A 157 18.56 0.38 19.60
CA ASP A 157 18.80 -0.82 18.80
C ASP A 157 18.78 -0.51 17.30
N PHE A 158 17.88 0.38 16.85
CA PHE A 158 17.87 0.83 15.47
C PHE A 158 19.12 1.63 15.09
N CYS A 159 19.60 2.53 15.97
CA CYS A 159 20.86 3.24 15.76
C CYS A 159 22.05 2.27 15.67
N ARG A 160 22.12 1.26 16.54
CA ARG A 160 23.16 0.22 16.49
C ARG A 160 23.11 -0.55 15.16
N TYR A 161 21.90 -0.89 14.71
CA TYR A 161 21.70 -1.55 13.43
C TYR A 161 22.20 -0.68 12.26
N LEU A 162 21.86 0.60 12.23
CA LEU A 162 22.29 1.53 11.18
C LEU A 162 23.81 1.69 11.14
N ASN A 163 24.45 1.92 12.29
CA ASN A 163 25.91 2.05 12.40
C ASN A 163 26.63 0.78 11.89
N HIS A 164 26.11 -0.40 12.20
CA HIS A 164 26.67 -1.66 11.70
C HIS A 164 26.47 -1.82 10.19
N ARG A 165 25.32 -1.37 9.68
CA ARG A 165 24.88 -1.61 8.31
C ARG A 165 25.52 -0.66 7.30
N PHE A 166 25.72 0.59 7.69
CA PHE A 166 26.21 1.69 6.86
C PHE A 166 27.39 2.40 7.54
N PRO A 167 28.53 1.71 7.73
CA PRO A 167 29.69 2.26 8.42
C PRO A 167 30.34 3.46 7.69
N GLU A 168 29.90 3.76 6.47
CA GLU A 168 30.39 4.88 5.67
C GLU A 168 29.89 6.27 6.13
N PHE A 169 28.87 6.32 7.00
CA PHE A 169 28.29 7.55 7.55
C PHE A 169 28.77 7.78 9.00
N ASP A 170 28.94 9.04 9.36
CA ASP A 170 29.40 9.47 10.68
C ASP A 170 28.24 9.61 11.69
N GLU A 171 27.05 9.98 11.19
CA GLU A 171 25.83 10.09 11.98
C GLU A 171 24.59 9.76 11.14
N PHE A 172 23.48 9.46 11.81
CA PHE A 172 22.18 9.28 11.18
C PHE A 172 21.12 10.17 11.80
N LEU A 173 20.27 10.75 10.96
CA LEU A 173 19.10 11.53 11.37
C LEU A 173 17.85 10.73 11.03
N PHE A 174 17.05 10.40 12.04
CA PHE A 174 15.73 9.84 11.85
C PHE A 174 14.72 10.99 11.75
N MET A 175 14.22 11.26 10.54
CA MET A 175 13.35 12.39 10.25
C MET A 175 11.90 11.96 10.06
N GLY A 176 10.98 12.71 10.65
CA GLY A 176 9.55 12.58 10.43
C GLY A 176 9.03 13.74 9.61
N TYR A 177 8.20 13.43 8.62
CA TYR A 177 7.46 14.38 7.80
C TYR A 177 5.98 14.20 8.08
N PHE A 178 5.30 15.31 8.37
CA PHE A 178 3.92 15.34 8.80
C PHE A 178 3.14 16.35 7.97
N TYR A 179 1.95 15.96 7.56
CA TYR A 179 0.98 16.80 6.88
C TYR A 179 -0.23 16.93 7.81
N PRO A 180 -0.48 18.12 8.37
CA PRO A 180 -1.63 18.33 9.24
C PRO A 180 -2.97 18.12 8.51
N ASN A 181 -3.03 18.44 7.22
CA ASN A 181 -4.20 18.18 6.39
C ASN A 181 -3.80 18.04 4.91
N ILE A 182 -3.69 16.81 4.40
CA ILE A 182 -3.34 16.55 3.00
C ILE A 182 -4.46 16.89 2.00
N ILE A 183 -5.69 17.06 2.48
CA ILE A 183 -6.87 17.34 1.64
C ILE A 183 -6.99 18.85 1.42
N GLU A 184 -6.92 19.63 2.49
CA GLU A 184 -7.09 21.08 2.46
C GLU A 184 -5.78 21.83 2.22
N LYS A 185 -4.67 21.29 2.71
CA LYS A 185 -3.34 21.93 2.67
C LYS A 185 -2.25 20.94 2.25
N PRO A 186 -2.31 20.40 1.01
CA PRO A 186 -1.42 19.33 0.55
C PRO A 186 0.08 19.68 0.58
N PHE A 187 0.41 20.98 0.62
CA PHE A 187 1.79 21.47 0.66
C PHE A 187 2.25 21.93 2.05
N ASP A 188 1.38 21.94 3.07
CA ASP A 188 1.78 22.24 4.46
C ASP A 188 2.49 21.02 5.06
N ARG A 189 3.77 20.88 4.71
CA ARG A 189 4.64 19.80 5.18
C ARG A 189 5.49 20.30 6.33
N ARG A 190 5.33 19.67 7.49
CA ARG A 190 6.16 19.89 8.68
C ARG A 190 7.21 18.79 8.77
N GLN A 191 8.44 19.19 9.06
CA GLN A 191 9.55 18.26 9.21
C GLN A 191 10.13 18.40 10.62
N ARG A 192 10.49 17.26 11.23
CA ARG A 192 11.10 17.22 12.55
C ARG A 192 12.13 16.11 12.61
N ILE A 193 13.28 16.41 13.24
CA ILE A 193 14.23 15.38 13.67
C ILE A 193 13.62 14.68 14.88
N ILE A 194 13.37 13.39 14.74
CA ILE A 194 12.76 12.57 15.78
C ILE A 194 13.83 12.15 16.79
N TYR A 195 14.93 11.58 16.31
CA TYR A 195 16.15 11.35 17.07
C TYR A 195 17.37 11.35 16.16
N ARG A 196 18.55 11.46 16.77
CA ARG A 196 19.84 11.38 16.11
C ARG A 196 20.57 10.14 16.61
N CYS A 197 21.19 9.40 15.69
CA CYS A 197 22.14 8.36 16.01
C CYS A 197 23.53 8.96 15.83
N ASP A 198 24.15 9.37 16.93
CA ASP A 198 25.57 9.69 16.95
C ASP A 198 26.36 8.50 17.52
N GLU A 199 27.66 8.42 17.23
CA GLU A 199 28.53 7.40 17.81
C GLU A 199 28.56 7.44 19.35
N LYS A 200 28.17 8.56 19.98
CA LYS A 200 28.25 8.76 21.44
C LYS A 200 27.07 8.15 22.20
N HIS A 201 25.92 7.95 21.56
CA HIS A 201 24.76 7.25 22.13
C HIS A 201 24.90 5.72 22.08
N VAL A 202 26.01 5.21 21.54
CA VAL A 202 26.41 3.80 21.62
C VAL A 202 27.60 3.67 22.58
N ARG A 203 27.41 4.07 23.85
CA ARG A 203 28.30 3.64 24.93
C ARG A 203 27.56 2.63 25.81
N PHE A 204 28.27 1.53 26.03
CA PHE A 204 27.91 0.24 26.62
C PHE A 204 26.96 0.30 27.82
#